data_AF-A0A833G2E2-F1
#
_entry.id   AF-A0A833G2E2-F1
#
_cell.length_a   1.000
_cell.length_b   1.000
_cell.length_c   1.000
_cell.angle_alpha   90.00
_cell.angle_beta   90.00
_cell.angle_gamma   90.00
#
_symmetry.space_group_name_H-M   'P 1'
#
loop_
_entity.id
_entity.type
_entity.pdbx_description
1 polymer ?
#
loop_
_entity_poly.entity_id
_entity_poly.type
_entity_poly.pdbx_seq_one_letter_code
_entity_poly.pdbx_strand_id
1 'polypeptide(L)'
;VMVPYGSANQAAASVVAADLVKRLRKAGVPEGRIAHQPYEASQYGDSAPIRLVYAEMRASTGPCGRWPEDLMNNSENKHWANFGCSYQNNLAAQIANPADLLGPRQPSEIDTARRSVSIDDYRDRFSGWTREVEY
;
A
#
# COMPACT_ATOMS: atom_id res chain seq x y z
N VAL A 1 -8.86 -17.62 3.73
CA VAL A 1 -8.76 -17.64 5.20
C VAL A 1 -8.57 -19.06 5.65
N MET A 2 -7.41 -19.37 6.23
CA MET A 2 -7.13 -20.72 6.73
C MET A 2 -7.29 -20.78 8.24
N VAL A 3 -8.07 -21.75 8.71
CA VAL A 3 -8.46 -21.89 10.13
C VAL A 3 -7.83 -23.16 10.70
N PRO A 4 -7.16 -23.09 11.86
CA PRO A 4 -6.61 -24.29 12.48
C PRO A 4 -7.72 -25.22 12.96
N TYR A 5 -7.51 -26.52 12.81
CA TYR A 5 -8.32 -27.55 13.48
C TYR A 5 -7.42 -28.56 14.19
N GLY A 6 -7.95 -29.24 15.20
CA GLY A 6 -7.19 -30.19 16.02
C GLY A 6 -6.28 -29.54 17.07
N SER A 7 -6.10 -28.21 17.04
CA SER A 7 -5.41 -27.44 18.08
C SER A 7 -6.32 -27.15 19.28
N ALA A 8 -5.73 -26.89 20.44
CA ALA A 8 -6.47 -26.54 21.65
C ALA A 8 -7.29 -25.25 21.49
N ASN A 9 -6.80 -24.30 20.69
CA ASN A 9 -7.44 -23.01 20.45
C ASN A 9 -8.46 -23.03 19.28
N GLN A 10 -8.77 -24.17 18.67
CA GLN A 10 -9.58 -24.25 17.43
C GLN A 10 -10.95 -23.54 17.53
N ALA A 11 -11.62 -23.61 18.69
CA ALA A 11 -12.92 -22.99 18.89
C ALA A 11 -12.83 -21.46 18.96
N ALA A 12 -11.80 -20.93 19.61
CA ALA A 12 -11.54 -19.49 19.61
C ALA A 12 -11.14 -19.01 18.20
N ALA A 13 -10.29 -19.78 17.51
CA ALA A 13 -9.83 -19.46 16.16
C ALA A 13 -10.98 -19.45 15.13
N SER A 14 -11.97 -20.35 15.26
CA SER A 14 -13.13 -20.37 14.37
C SER A 14 -14.03 -19.13 14.53
N VAL A 15 -14.25 -18.68 15.77
CA VAL A 15 -14.99 -17.44 16.06
C VAL A 15 -14.28 -16.22 15.47
N VAL A 16 -12.96 -16.11 15.68
CA VAL A 16 -12.17 -14.99 15.13
C VAL A 16 -12.13 -15.04 13.60
N ALA A 17 -12.04 -16.23 13.00
CA ALA A 17 -12.08 -16.38 11.54
C ALA A 17 -13.42 -15.92 10.95
N ALA A 18 -14.54 -16.16 11.64
CA ALA A 18 -15.85 -15.68 11.23
C ALA A 18 -15.94 -14.14 11.28
N ASP A 19 -15.43 -13.50 12.34
CA ASP A 19 -15.37 -12.02 12.42
C ASP A 19 -14.47 -11.44 11.32
N LEU A 20 -13.34 -12.09 11.04
CA LEU A 20 -12.43 -11.68 9.98
C LEU A 20 -13.12 -11.67 8.61
N VAL A 21 -13.86 -12.72 8.28
CA VAL A 21 -14.60 -12.82 7.02
C VAL A 21 -15.70 -11.76 6.95
N LYS A 22 -16.39 -11.48 8.06
CA LYS A 22 -17.35 -10.38 8.15
C LYS A 22 -16.69 -9.02 7.87
N ARG A 23 -15.48 -8.78 8.38
CA ARG A 23 -14.71 -7.56 8.10
C ARG A 23 -14.26 -7.46 6.64
N LEU A 24 -13.79 -8.56 6.05
CA LEU A 24 -13.43 -8.59 4.62
C LEU A 24 -14.63 -8.25 3.72
N ARG A 25 -15.80 -8.82 4.01
CA ARG A 25 -17.04 -8.49 3.31
C ARG A 25 -17.42 -7.02 3.47
N LYS A 26 -17.35 -6.48 4.69
CA LYS A 26 -17.60 -5.06 4.96
C LYS A 26 -16.61 -4.14 4.22
N ALA A 27 -15.37 -4.60 4.02
CA ALA A 27 -14.35 -3.91 3.24
C ALA A 27 -14.53 -4.04 1.71
N GLY A 28 -15.57 -4.74 1.24
CA GLY A 28 -15.91 -4.84 -0.18
C GLY A 28 -15.37 -6.08 -0.89
N VAL A 29 -14.76 -7.04 -0.18
CA VAL A 29 -14.33 -8.31 -0.78
C VAL A 29 -15.58 -9.15 -1.10
N PRO A 30 -15.84 -9.51 -2.37
CA PRO A 30 -17.00 -10.34 -2.73
C PRO A 30 -16.92 -11.71 -2.06
N GLU A 31 -18.05 -12.23 -1.58
CA GLU A 31 -18.10 -13.51 -0.84
C GLU A 31 -17.53 -14.68 -1.67
N GLY A 32 -17.83 -14.73 -2.97
CA GLY A 32 -17.26 -15.73 -3.89
C GLY A 32 -15.74 -15.64 -4.12
N ARG A 33 -15.07 -14.60 -3.60
CA ARG A 33 -13.61 -14.45 -3.60
C ARG A 33 -12.96 -14.74 -2.25
N ILE A 34 -13.73 -15.16 -1.25
CA ILE A 34 -13.22 -15.54 0.07
C ILE A 34 -13.24 -17.06 0.19
N ALA A 35 -12.08 -17.70 0.04
CA ALA A 35 -11.94 -19.13 0.28
C ALA A 35 -11.74 -19.42 1.77
N HIS A 36 -12.50 -20.37 2.32
CA HIS A 36 -12.33 -20.90 3.68
C HIS A 36 -11.67 -22.27 3.60
N GLN A 37 -10.55 -22.45 4.31
CA GLN A 37 -9.80 -23.71 4.24
C GLN A 37 -9.29 -24.14 5.62
N PRO A 38 -9.73 -25.29 6.17
CA PRO A 38 -9.15 -25.80 7.40
C PRO A 38 -7.70 -26.25 7.16
N TYR A 39 -6.85 -26.16 8.19
CA TYR A 39 -5.52 -26.77 8.18
C TYR A 39 -5.23 -27.49 9.50
N GLU A 40 -4.56 -28.64 9.41
CA GLU A 40 -4.23 -29.47 10.57
C GLU A 40 -3.26 -28.74 11.48
N ALA A 41 -3.61 -28.61 12.75
CA ALA A 41 -2.85 -27.83 13.72
C ALA A 41 -2.67 -28.52 15.07
N SER A 42 -2.95 -29.82 15.19
CA SER A 42 -2.80 -30.59 16.43
C SER A 42 -1.42 -30.46 17.09
N GLN A 43 -0.35 -30.32 16.31
CA GLN A 43 1.02 -30.18 16.84
C GLN A 43 1.37 -28.77 17.34
N TYR A 44 0.53 -27.76 17.10
CA TYR A 44 0.81 -26.35 17.44
C TYR A 44 0.25 -25.94 18.82
N GLY A 45 -0.44 -26.83 19.52
CA GLY A 45 -0.98 -26.57 20.86
C GLY A 45 -1.93 -25.37 20.90
N ASP A 46 -1.75 -24.50 21.88
CA ASP A 46 -2.63 -23.34 22.16
C ASP A 46 -2.36 -22.13 21.24
N SER A 47 -1.30 -22.20 20.42
CA SER A 47 -0.77 -21.07 19.63
C SER A 47 -0.96 -21.24 18.12
N ALA A 48 -1.86 -22.11 17.68
CA ALA A 48 -2.11 -22.29 16.24
C ALA A 48 -2.72 -21.02 15.61
N PRO A 49 -2.09 -20.39 14.60
CA PRO A 49 -2.53 -19.11 14.06
C PRO A 49 -3.64 -19.24 13.01
N ILE A 50 -4.45 -18.20 12.83
CA ILE A 50 -5.24 -18.04 11.60
C ILE A 50 -4.28 -17.56 10.50
N ARG A 51 -4.34 -18.15 9.30
CA ARG A 51 -3.49 -17.74 8.17
C ARG A 51 -4.31 -17.02 7.10
N LEU A 52 -3.86 -15.85 6.70
CA LEU A 52 -4.44 -15.09 5.59
C LEU A 52 -3.53 -15.17 4.38
N VAL A 53 -4.09 -15.58 3.25
CA VAL A 53 -3.40 -15.60 1.96
C VAL A 53 -4.31 -14.85 1.01
N TYR A 54 -3.73 -13.87 0.32
CA TYR A 54 -4.43 -13.02 -0.63
C TYR A 54 -3.48 -12.65 -1.77
N ALA A 55 -4.04 -12.38 -2.93
CA ALA A 55 -3.28 -11.80 -4.03
C ALA A 55 -3.19 -10.29 -3.83
N GLU A 56 -1.99 -9.74 -3.97
CA GLU A 56 -1.75 -8.31 -3.90
C GLU A 56 -1.16 -7.83 -5.22
N MET A 57 -1.55 -6.63 -5.65
CA MET A 57 -0.95 -6.01 -6.82
C MET A 57 0.38 -5.37 -6.43
N ARG A 58 1.41 -5.60 -7.23
CA ARG A 58 2.74 -5.04 -7.03
C ARG A 58 3.15 -4.23 -8.25
N ALA A 59 3.71 -3.04 -8.02
CA ALA A 59 4.40 -2.30 -9.07
C ALA A 59 5.74 -2.98 -9.36
N SER A 60 6.02 -3.26 -10.64
CA SER A 60 7.28 -3.84 -11.07
C SER A 60 7.72 -3.25 -12.40
N THR A 61 9.02 -3.32 -12.63
CA THR A 61 9.70 -2.88 -13.84
C THR A 61 10.59 -4.02 -14.35
N GLY A 62 11.12 -3.87 -15.57
CA GLY A 62 12.15 -4.79 -16.06
C GLY A 62 13.45 -4.71 -15.24
N PRO A 63 14.31 -5.73 -15.32
CA PRO A 63 15.63 -5.69 -14.68
C PRO A 63 16.46 -4.54 -15.27
N CYS A 64 17.18 -3.82 -14.41
CA CYS A 64 18.20 -2.88 -14.87
C CYS A 64 19.47 -3.61 -15.29
N GLY A 65 20.14 -3.09 -16.31
CA GLY A 65 21.33 -3.71 -16.86
C GLY A 65 22.45 -2.71 -17.11
N ARG A 66 23.66 -3.10 -16.69
CA ARG A 66 24.98 -2.47 -16.93
C ARG A 66 25.34 -1.27 -16.05
N TRP A 67 26.35 -1.46 -15.21
CA TRP A 67 27.01 -0.40 -14.46
C TRP A 67 28.42 -0.23 -15.03
N PRO A 68 28.57 0.43 -16.20
CA PRO A 68 29.79 0.33 -17.01
C PRO A 68 31.03 1.04 -16.45
N GLU A 69 30.86 1.94 -15.48
CA GLU A 69 31.87 2.86 -14.96
C GLU A 69 31.59 3.13 -13.45
N ASP A 70 32.45 3.91 -12.79
CA ASP A 70 32.25 4.32 -11.39
C ASP A 70 31.22 5.46 -11.28
N LEU A 71 30.22 5.32 -10.39
CA LEU A 71 29.20 6.35 -10.14
C LEU A 71 29.78 7.65 -9.58
N MET A 72 30.95 7.60 -8.94
CA MET A 72 31.65 8.78 -8.42
C MET A 72 32.34 9.60 -9.51
N ASN A 73 32.51 9.04 -10.71
CA ASN A 73 33.12 9.74 -11.84
C ASN A 73 32.09 10.58 -12.60
N ASN A 74 31.58 11.64 -11.95
CA ASN A 74 30.52 12.50 -12.50
C ASN A 74 30.93 13.99 -12.54
N SER A 75 32.10 14.30 -13.13
CA SER A 75 32.59 15.68 -13.27
C SER A 75 31.69 16.56 -14.15
N GLU A 76 30.95 15.94 -15.08
CA GLU A 76 30.01 16.62 -15.98
C GLU A 76 28.61 16.83 -15.38
N ASN A 77 28.35 16.30 -14.17
CA ASN A 77 27.05 16.34 -13.49
C ASN A 77 25.87 15.88 -14.38
N LYS A 78 26.08 14.83 -15.17
CA LYS A 78 25.05 14.25 -16.04
C LYS A 78 24.37 13.06 -15.38
N HIS A 79 23.21 12.68 -15.90
CA HIS A 79 22.58 11.43 -15.50
C HIS A 79 23.47 10.25 -15.87
N TRP A 80 23.69 9.39 -14.88
CA TRP A 80 24.37 8.12 -15.03
C TRP A 80 23.66 7.20 -16.03
N ALA A 81 24.40 6.28 -16.67
CA ALA A 81 23.91 5.35 -17.70
C ALA A 81 22.60 4.62 -17.33
N ASN A 82 22.40 4.27 -16.06
CA ASN A 82 21.22 3.56 -15.57
C ASN A 82 20.26 4.38 -14.70
N PHE A 83 20.45 5.70 -14.62
CA PHE A 83 19.68 6.55 -13.71
C PHE A 83 18.16 6.37 -13.88
N GLY A 84 17.66 6.38 -15.12
CA GLY A 84 16.22 6.20 -15.39
C GLY A 84 15.72 4.84 -14.92
N CYS A 85 16.42 3.76 -15.24
CA CYS A 85 16.00 2.42 -14.85
C CYS A 85 16.03 2.22 -13.33
N SER A 86 17.11 2.63 -12.66
CA SER A 86 17.25 2.49 -11.22
C SER A 86 16.22 3.34 -10.48
N TYR A 87 15.95 4.55 -10.98
CA TYR A 87 14.90 5.42 -10.45
C TYR A 87 13.53 4.76 -10.54
N GLN A 88 13.15 4.19 -11.69
CA GLN A 88 11.86 3.52 -11.86
C GLN A 88 11.74 2.26 -10.97
N ASN A 89 12.81 1.48 -10.80
CA ASN A 89 12.81 0.34 -9.88
C ASN A 89 12.62 0.80 -8.42
N ASN A 90 13.29 1.88 -8.02
CA ASN A 90 13.13 2.45 -6.69
C ASN A 90 11.74 3.03 -6.48
N LEU A 91 11.16 3.68 -7.49
CA LEU A 91 9.79 4.18 -7.44
C LEU A 91 8.80 3.01 -7.29
N ALA A 92 8.93 1.97 -8.12
CA ALA A 92 8.09 0.78 -8.04
C ALA A 92 8.17 0.09 -6.66
N ALA A 93 9.34 0.08 -6.02
CA ALA A 93 9.51 -0.45 -4.67
C ALA A 93 8.91 0.44 -3.56
N GLN A 94 8.81 1.75 -3.78
CA GLN A 94 8.31 2.72 -2.80
C GLN A 94 6.81 3.00 -2.91
N ILE A 95 6.17 2.64 -4.03
CA ILE A 95 4.73 2.85 -4.21
C ILE A 95 3.93 2.01 -3.21
N ALA A 96 3.21 2.69 -2.33
CA ALA A 96 2.39 2.06 -1.30
C ALA A 96 1.12 1.38 -1.86
N ASN A 97 0.52 1.93 -2.91
CA ASN A 97 -0.62 1.33 -3.60
C ASN A 97 -0.44 1.40 -5.12
N PRO A 98 -0.01 0.31 -5.76
CA PRO A 98 0.18 0.26 -7.21
C PRO A 98 -1.09 0.56 -8.03
N ALA A 99 -2.29 0.46 -7.45
CA ALA A 99 -3.54 0.73 -8.16
C ALA A 99 -3.69 2.19 -8.57
N ASP A 100 -3.00 3.09 -7.86
CA ASP A 100 -3.04 4.53 -8.12
C ASP A 100 -2.41 4.90 -9.47
N LEU A 101 -1.56 4.01 -10.03
CA LEU A 101 -0.99 4.20 -11.36
C LEU A 101 -2.00 3.94 -12.49
N LEU A 102 -3.06 3.19 -12.21
CA LEU A 102 -4.10 2.86 -13.20
C LEU A 102 -5.21 3.91 -13.23
N GLY A 103 -5.36 4.68 -12.15
CA GLY A 103 -6.36 5.72 -12.05
C GLY A 103 -6.47 6.30 -10.63
N PRO A 104 -7.25 7.36 -10.46
CA PRO A 104 -7.50 7.95 -9.15
C PRO A 104 -8.23 6.97 -8.24
N ARG A 105 -7.92 7.01 -6.95
CA ARG A 105 -8.67 6.25 -5.93
C ARG A 105 -10.13 6.70 -5.88
N GLN A 106 -11.00 5.79 -5.46
CA GLN A 106 -12.38 6.14 -5.18
C GLN A 106 -12.42 7.23 -4.08
N PRO A 107 -13.18 8.32 -4.28
CA PRO A 107 -13.35 9.33 -3.25
C PRO A 107 -13.95 8.71 -1.99
N SER A 108 -13.38 9.02 -0.83
CA SER A 108 -14.00 8.69 0.45
C SER A 108 -15.17 9.64 0.73
N GLU A 109 -15.91 9.34 1.80
CA GLU A 109 -16.82 10.31 2.39
C GLU A 109 -16.08 11.60 2.77
N ILE A 110 -16.81 12.70 2.75
CA ILE A 110 -16.27 14.04 2.96
C ILE A 110 -16.01 14.25 4.45
N ASP A 111 -14.77 14.59 4.80
CA ASP A 111 -14.46 15.18 6.11
C ASP A 111 -14.85 16.68 6.07
N THR A 112 -16.04 16.98 6.56
CA THR A 112 -16.60 18.34 6.54
C THR A 112 -15.78 19.30 7.39
N ALA A 113 -15.34 18.89 8.57
CA ALA A 113 -14.56 19.73 9.48
C ALA A 113 -13.23 20.15 8.82
N ARG A 114 -12.49 19.19 8.25
CA ARG A 114 -11.22 19.48 7.58
C ARG A 114 -11.40 20.30 6.30
N ARG A 115 -12.47 20.05 5.54
CA ARG A 115 -12.76 20.85 4.33
C ARG A 115 -13.12 22.28 4.65
N SER A 116 -13.92 22.53 5.69
CA SER A 116 -14.24 23.90 6.12
C SER A 116 -12.98 24.68 6.45
N VAL A 117 -12.08 24.11 7.26
CA VAL A 117 -10.78 24.74 7.58
C VAL A 117 -9.97 25.04 6.33
N SER A 118 -9.83 24.09 5.41
CA SER A 118 -9.05 24.33 4.18
C SER A 118 -9.67 25.42 3.30
N ILE A 119 -10.99 25.51 3.23
CA ILE A 119 -11.68 26.55 2.47
C ILE A 119 -11.41 27.92 3.09
N ASP A 120 -11.49 28.02 4.41
CA ASP A 120 -11.23 29.27 5.13
C ASP A 120 -9.75 29.67 4.99
N ASP A 121 -8.79 28.74 5.08
CA ASP A 121 -7.37 28.98 4.79
C ASP A 121 -7.15 29.55 3.37
N TYR A 122 -7.88 29.05 2.37
CA TYR A 122 -7.78 29.55 0.99
C TYR A 122 -8.40 30.94 0.83
N ARG A 123 -9.44 31.28 1.61
CA ARG A 123 -10.07 32.61 1.61
C ARG A 123 -9.21 33.64 2.31
N ASP A 124 -8.59 33.24 3.43
CA ASP A 124 -7.80 34.12 4.28
C ASP A 124 -6.35 34.26 3.78
N ARG A 125 -5.91 33.38 2.87
CA ARG A 125 -4.64 33.54 2.14
C ARG A 125 -4.69 34.79 1.27
N PHE A 126 -4.22 35.89 1.85
CA PHE A 126 -3.89 37.10 1.11
C PHE A 126 -2.84 36.76 0.04
N SER A 127 -3.19 36.90 -1.24
CA SER A 127 -2.23 36.88 -2.35
C SER A 127 -1.47 38.21 -2.40
N GLY A 128 -0.79 38.55 -1.31
CA GLY A 128 0.10 39.71 -1.25
C GLY A 128 1.40 39.38 -1.97
N TRP A 129 1.43 39.50 -3.30
CA TRP A 129 2.69 39.56 -4.03
C TRP A 129 3.38 40.88 -3.64
N THR A 130 4.25 40.86 -2.64
CA THR A 130 5.23 41.93 -2.42
C THR A 130 6.23 41.87 -3.57
N ARG A 131 6.18 42.83 -4.48
CA ARG A 131 7.27 43.06 -5.45
C ARG A 131 8.51 43.45 -4.66
N GLU A 132 9.52 42.58 -4.67
CA GLU A 132 10.84 42.83 -4.07
C GLU A 132 11.69 43.83 -4.88
N VAL A 133 11.22 44.28 -6.04
CA VAL A 133 11.97 45.17 -6.94
C VAL A 133 11.10 46.33 -7.40
N GLU A 134 11.42 47.53 -6.92
CA GLU A 134 11.05 48.81 -7.53
C GLU A 134 12.06 49.13 -8.64
N TYR A 135 11.55 49.50 -9.83
CA TYR A 135 12.36 49.96 -10.98
C TYR A 135 12.62 51.45 -10.90
#